data_AF-A0A927XRZ9-F1
#
_entry.id   AF-A0A927XRZ9-F1
#
_cell.length_a   1.000
_cell.length_b   1.000
_cell.length_c   1.000
_cell.angle_alpha   90.00
_cell.angle_beta   90.00
_cell.angle_gamma   90.00
#
_symmetry.space_group_name_H-M   'P 1'
#
loop_
_entity.id
_entity.type
_entity.pdbx_description
1 polymer ?
#
loop_
_entity_poly.entity_id
_entity_poly.type
_entity_poly.pdbx_seq_one_letter_code
_entity_poly.pdbx_strand_id
1 'polypeptide(L)'
;MCKKVKVALLWVLIAVLAVLAAYCWGMAIQTAYAEDDTWSCWAVCQPGSWVCVRTRPSLGATVIGRVLDGQQLTADAYTENGWYHIIDLPLEQSEGWICMNYLSDEEPTACGGAVWTVVANGRVAVREGMGGECKMWIQPGAEVEVHMLAGEWAVTSCGFIRAKYLVAGHE
;
A
#
# COMPACT_ATOMS: atom_id res chain seq x y z
N MET A 1 -33.81 30.77 -53.34
CA MET A 1 -32.50 30.59 -52.68
C MET A 1 -31.50 30.01 -53.67
N CYS A 2 -30.44 30.75 -53.99
CA CYS A 2 -29.48 30.41 -55.05
C CYS A 2 -28.67 29.14 -54.70
N LYS A 3 -28.44 28.22 -55.65
CA LYS A 3 -27.69 26.96 -55.43
C LYS A 3 -26.33 27.19 -54.75
N LYS A 4 -25.68 28.34 -55.02
CA LYS A 4 -24.42 28.75 -54.41
C LYS A 4 -24.51 28.93 -52.88
N VAL A 5 -25.64 29.41 -52.37
CA VAL A 5 -25.86 29.63 -50.91
C VAL A 5 -26.00 28.31 -50.16
N LYS A 6 -26.67 27.31 -50.77
CA LYS A 6 -26.82 25.97 -50.17
C LYS A 6 -25.49 25.23 -50.08
N VAL A 7 -24.64 25.38 -51.10
CA VAL A 7 -23.30 24.78 -51.12
C VAL A 7 -22.41 25.44 -50.06
N ALA A 8 -22.45 26.78 -49.92
CA ALA A 8 -21.70 27.48 -48.88
C ALA A 8 -22.10 27.06 -47.46
N LEU A 9 -23.41 26.94 -47.19
CA LEU A 9 -23.92 26.46 -45.90
C LEU A 9 -23.50 25.02 -45.59
N LEU A 10 -23.45 24.15 -46.59
CA LEU A 10 -23.00 22.77 -46.43
C LEU A 10 -21.51 22.70 -46.05
N TRP A 11 -20.66 23.52 -46.67
CA TRP A 11 -19.23 23.58 -46.33
C TRP A 11 -18.98 24.13 -44.92
N VAL A 12 -19.75 25.13 -44.50
CA VAL A 12 -19.68 25.64 -43.12
C VAL A 12 -20.10 24.57 -42.12
N LEU A 13 -21.16 23.82 -42.39
CA LEU A 13 -21.62 22.72 -41.52
C LEU A 13 -20.55 21.62 -41.39
N ILE A 14 -19.92 21.24 -42.50
CA ILE A 14 -18.83 20.23 -42.50
C ILE A 14 -17.63 20.73 -41.69
N ALA A 15 -17.24 22.00 -41.84
CA ALA A 15 -16.14 22.58 -41.08
C ALA A 15 -16.43 22.61 -39.57
N VAL A 16 -17.65 22.96 -39.17
CA VAL A 16 -18.07 22.93 -37.75
C VAL A 16 -18.05 21.51 -37.19
N LEU A 17 -18.56 20.53 -37.94
CA LEU A 17 -18.53 19.12 -37.53
C LEU A 17 -17.10 18.58 -37.42
N ALA A 18 -16.19 18.97 -38.32
CA ALA A 18 -14.79 18.58 -38.26
C ALA A 18 -14.07 19.16 -37.02
N VAL A 19 -14.36 20.42 -36.67
CA VAL A 19 -13.82 21.05 -35.45
C VAL A 19 -14.38 20.38 -34.19
N LEU A 20 -15.68 20.08 -34.15
CA LEU A 20 -16.29 19.35 -33.04
C LEU A 20 -15.72 17.94 -32.91
N ALA A 21 -15.52 17.22 -34.01
CA ALA A 21 -14.92 15.89 -33.99
C ALA A 21 -13.46 15.92 -33.50
N ALA A 22 -12.67 16.91 -33.94
CA ALA A 22 -11.31 17.11 -33.45
C ALA A 22 -11.27 17.45 -31.94
N TYR A 23 -12.23 18.24 -31.47
CA TYR A 23 -12.37 18.59 -30.05
C TYR A 23 -12.78 17.37 -29.20
N CYS A 24 -13.77 16.60 -29.66
CA CYS A 24 -14.19 15.36 -29.02
C CYS A 24 -13.07 14.33 -28.98
N TRP A 25 -12.28 14.23 -30.05
CA TRP A 25 -11.12 13.35 -30.10
C TRP A 25 -10.01 13.82 -29.15
N GLY A 26 -9.74 15.13 -29.10
CA GLY A 26 -8.80 15.72 -28.13
C GLY A 26 -9.19 15.42 -26.68
N MET A 27 -10.47 15.57 -26.31
CA MET A 27 -10.93 15.23 -24.95
C MET A 27 -10.84 13.72 -24.65
N ALA A 28 -11.17 12.86 -25.61
CA ALA A 28 -11.07 11.41 -25.45
C ALA A 28 -9.61 10.93 -25.24
N ILE A 29 -8.65 11.60 -25.88
CA ILE A 29 -7.22 11.32 -25.71
C ILE A 29 -6.77 11.68 -24.29
N GLN A 30 -7.19 12.82 -23.74
CA GLN A 30 -6.75 13.26 -22.41
C GLN A 30 -7.23 12.35 -21.27
N THR A 31 -8.41 11.72 -21.41
CA THR A 31 -8.91 10.73 -20.44
C THR A 31 -8.18 9.39 -20.47
N ALA A 32 -7.49 9.05 -21.56
CA ALA A 32 -6.81 7.76 -21.70
C ALA A 32 -5.38 7.75 -21.12
N TYR A 33 -4.85 8.91 -20.72
CA TYR A 33 -3.46 9.08 -20.24
C TYR A 33 -3.35 9.46 -18.76
N ALA A 34 -4.43 9.40 -17.98
CA ALA A 34 -4.28 9.35 -16.53
C ALA A 34 -3.83 7.93 -16.18
N GLU A 35 -2.51 7.70 -16.16
CA GLU A 35 -1.97 6.51 -15.49
C GLU A 35 -2.39 6.62 -14.02
N ASP A 36 -3.22 5.68 -13.58
CA ASP A 36 -3.54 5.52 -12.17
C ASP A 36 -2.28 4.95 -11.53
N ASP A 37 -1.47 5.83 -10.93
CA ASP A 37 -0.20 5.49 -10.27
C ASP A 37 -0.50 4.63 -9.04
N THR A 38 -0.79 3.37 -9.30
CA THR A 38 -1.09 2.36 -8.29
C THR A 38 0.10 1.44 -8.11
N TRP A 39 0.30 0.97 -6.89
CA TRP A 39 1.34 0.00 -6.57
C TRP A 39 0.82 -1.07 -5.61
N SER A 40 1.45 -2.24 -5.66
CA SER A 40 1.15 -3.32 -4.72
C SER A 40 1.92 -3.14 -3.43
N CYS A 41 1.27 -3.44 -2.31
CA CYS A 41 1.89 -3.60 -1.02
C CYS A 41 1.28 -4.79 -0.27
N TRP A 42 1.90 -5.21 0.81
CA TRP A 42 1.45 -6.36 1.60
C TRP A 42 1.22 -5.94 3.04
N ALA A 43 0.08 -6.33 3.60
CA ALA A 43 -0.20 -6.14 5.00
C ALA A 43 0.64 -7.07 5.85
N VAL A 44 1.27 -6.52 6.90
CA VAL A 44 2.14 -7.26 7.80
C VAL A 44 1.75 -6.96 9.23
N CYS A 45 1.45 -8.00 10.01
CA CYS A 45 1.11 -7.89 11.42
C CYS A 45 1.56 -9.11 12.21
N GLN A 46 1.50 -9.02 13.54
CA GLN A 46 1.85 -10.16 14.38
C GLN A 46 0.87 -11.35 14.17
N PRO A 47 1.33 -12.59 14.37
CA PRO A 47 0.47 -13.77 14.24
C PRO A 47 -0.83 -13.65 15.05
N GLY A 48 -1.94 -14.04 14.44
CA GLY A 48 -3.27 -13.97 15.07
C GLY A 48 -3.83 -12.55 15.21
N SER A 49 -3.17 -11.54 14.65
CA SER A 49 -3.64 -10.16 14.59
C SER A 49 -4.17 -9.80 13.20
N TRP A 50 -4.53 -8.53 13.02
CA TRP A 50 -4.98 -7.96 11.75
C TRP A 50 -4.56 -6.50 11.67
N VAL A 51 -4.46 -5.98 10.44
CA VAL A 51 -4.24 -4.56 10.17
C VAL A 51 -5.60 -3.87 10.03
N CYS A 52 -5.80 -2.77 10.75
CA CYS A 52 -7.06 -2.02 10.72
C CYS A 52 -7.10 -1.04 9.54
N VAL A 53 -8.16 -1.14 8.73
CA VAL A 53 -8.49 -0.16 7.69
C VAL A 53 -9.38 0.92 8.29
N ARG A 54 -9.09 2.19 8.01
CA ARG A 54 -9.76 3.34 8.64
C ARG A 54 -10.35 4.30 7.64
N THR A 55 -11.33 5.09 8.08
CA THR A 55 -11.97 6.13 7.25
C THR A 55 -11.08 7.33 6.95
N ARG A 56 -10.04 7.57 7.76
CA ARG A 56 -9.11 8.71 7.64
C ARG A 56 -7.70 8.29 8.08
N PRO A 57 -6.64 8.99 7.60
CA PRO A 57 -5.25 8.70 7.93
C PRO A 57 -4.88 9.11 9.37
N SER A 58 -5.48 8.46 10.36
CA SER A 58 -5.28 8.73 11.79
C SER A 58 -5.65 7.53 12.66
N LEU A 59 -4.91 7.35 13.77
CA LEU A 59 -5.19 6.32 14.78
C LEU A 59 -6.52 6.53 15.51
N GLY A 60 -7.06 7.76 15.50
CA GLY A 60 -8.37 8.07 16.09
C GLY A 60 -9.56 7.87 15.15
N ALA A 61 -9.32 7.56 13.87
CA ALA A 61 -10.39 7.39 12.89
C ALA A 61 -11.11 6.06 13.06
N THR A 62 -12.40 6.02 12.67
CA THR A 62 -13.22 4.81 12.73
C THR A 62 -12.60 3.69 11.89
N VAL A 63 -12.54 2.49 12.47
CA VAL A 63 -12.12 1.27 11.77
C VAL A 63 -13.31 0.75 10.96
N ILE A 64 -13.12 0.59 9.66
CA ILE A 64 -14.13 0.10 8.70
C ILE A 64 -13.87 -1.31 8.20
N GLY A 65 -12.65 -1.82 8.41
CA GLY A 65 -12.28 -3.14 7.96
C GLY A 65 -11.00 -3.64 8.59
N ARG A 66 -10.67 -4.88 8.26
CA ARG A 66 -9.50 -5.59 8.75
C ARG A 66 -8.87 -6.37 7.61
N VAL A 67 -7.55 -6.30 7.52
CA VAL A 67 -6.74 -7.03 6.54
C VAL A 67 -5.88 -8.03 7.28
N LEU A 68 -5.76 -9.23 6.71
CA LEU A 68 -4.97 -10.32 7.30
C LEU A 68 -3.48 -10.16 6.99
N ASP A 69 -2.66 -10.78 7.82
CA ASP A 69 -1.21 -10.88 7.60
C ASP A 69 -0.88 -11.54 6.26
N GLY A 70 0.07 -10.97 5.52
CA GLY A 70 0.51 -11.43 4.19
C GLY A 70 -0.45 -11.11 3.04
N GLN A 71 -1.58 -10.45 3.29
CA GLN A 71 -2.52 -10.11 2.23
C GLN A 71 -1.95 -9.02 1.32
N GLN A 72 -1.97 -9.26 0.00
CA GLN A 72 -1.63 -8.26 -1.00
C GLN A 72 -2.75 -7.23 -1.14
N LEU A 73 -2.36 -5.97 -1.28
CA LEU A 73 -3.20 -4.79 -1.36
C LEU A 73 -2.75 -3.90 -2.52
N THR A 74 -3.66 -3.06 -3.01
CA THR A 74 -3.37 -2.03 -4.02
C THR A 74 -3.50 -0.66 -3.38
N ALA A 75 -2.45 0.15 -3.48
CA ALA A 75 -2.42 1.52 -3.01
C ALA A 75 -2.32 2.49 -4.20
N ASP A 76 -2.93 3.66 -4.07
CA ASP A 76 -3.00 4.72 -5.09
C ASP A 76 -2.47 6.08 -4.57
N ALA A 77 -2.39 6.24 -3.24
CA ALA A 77 -1.89 7.46 -2.62
C ALA A 77 -1.27 7.19 -1.25
N TYR A 78 -0.43 8.12 -0.82
CA TYR A 78 0.11 8.15 0.54
C TYR A 78 0.11 9.58 1.08
N THR A 79 0.12 9.68 2.40
CA THR A 79 0.24 10.95 3.11
C THR A 79 1.62 11.10 3.74
N GLU A 80 2.06 12.34 3.92
CA GLU A 80 3.33 12.65 4.62
C GLU A 80 3.37 12.12 6.05
N ASN A 81 2.21 11.91 6.69
CA ASN A 81 2.11 11.35 8.04
C ASN A 81 2.10 9.80 8.06
N GLY A 82 2.45 9.15 6.95
CA GLY A 82 2.71 7.71 6.90
C GLY A 82 1.45 6.84 6.84
N TRP A 83 0.46 7.23 6.04
CA TRP A 83 -0.72 6.42 5.75
C TRP A 83 -0.86 6.22 4.26
N TYR A 84 -1.22 5.00 3.87
CA TYR A 84 -1.51 4.65 2.49
C TYR A 84 -3.02 4.59 2.32
N HIS A 85 -3.49 5.14 1.22
CA HIS A 85 -4.83 4.93 0.72
C HIS A 85 -4.82 3.61 -0.04
N ILE A 86 -5.74 2.72 0.32
CA ILE A 86 -5.87 1.37 -0.23
C ILE A 86 -7.21 1.29 -0.93
N ILE A 87 -7.19 0.77 -2.14
CA ILE A 87 -8.37 0.59 -3.00
C ILE A 87 -8.68 -0.90 -3.20
N ASP A 88 -9.78 -1.17 -3.88
CA ASP A 88 -10.27 -2.52 -4.23
C ASP A 88 -10.39 -3.49 -3.03
N LEU A 89 -10.68 -2.95 -1.85
CA LEU A 89 -10.91 -3.75 -0.66
C LEU A 89 -12.26 -4.49 -0.74
N PRO A 90 -12.33 -5.76 -0.30
CA PRO A 90 -13.57 -6.53 -0.24
C PRO A 90 -14.44 -6.11 0.97
N LEU A 91 -14.72 -4.81 1.09
CA LEU A 91 -15.49 -4.17 2.16
C LEU A 91 -16.65 -3.37 1.57
N GLU A 92 -17.60 -2.93 2.41
CA GLU A 92 -18.71 -2.07 1.95
C GLU A 92 -18.22 -0.75 1.35
N GLN A 93 -17.19 -0.17 1.98
CA GLN A 93 -16.38 0.89 1.39
C GLN A 93 -15.18 0.21 0.77
N SER A 94 -15.12 0.17 -0.57
CA SER A 94 -14.05 -0.48 -1.34
C SER A 94 -12.68 0.17 -1.18
N GLU A 95 -12.56 1.21 -0.35
CA GLU A 95 -11.36 1.97 -0.11
C GLU A 95 -11.19 2.34 1.38
N GLY A 96 -9.97 2.69 1.78
CA GLY A 96 -9.69 3.18 3.11
C GLY A 96 -8.22 3.41 3.39
N TRP A 97 -7.89 3.74 4.63
CA TRP A 97 -6.55 4.15 5.05
C TRP A 97 -5.89 3.14 5.97
N ILE A 98 -4.64 2.78 5.68
CA ILE A 98 -3.80 1.90 6.49
C ILE A 98 -2.49 2.62 6.85
N CYS A 99 -1.99 2.45 8.07
CA CYS A 99 -0.72 3.01 8.48
C CYS A 99 0.44 2.25 7.84
N MET A 100 1.40 2.98 7.25
CA MET A 100 2.52 2.41 6.50
C MET A 100 3.41 1.48 7.34
N ASN A 101 3.41 1.64 8.67
CA ASN A 101 4.16 0.77 9.58
C ASN A 101 3.71 -0.69 9.57
N TYR A 102 2.57 -0.98 8.92
CA TYR A 102 2.03 -2.33 8.75
C TYR A 102 1.95 -2.72 7.27
N LEU A 103 2.64 -2.01 6.38
CA LEU A 103 2.69 -2.27 4.94
C LEU A 103 4.12 -2.49 4.49
N SER A 104 4.34 -3.57 3.75
CA SER A 104 5.60 -3.88 3.10
C SER A 104 5.46 -3.65 1.60
N ASP A 105 6.45 -3.04 0.97
CA ASP A 105 6.53 -2.93 -0.49
C ASP A 105 7.09 -4.22 -1.13
N GLU A 106 7.59 -5.14 -0.30
CA GLU A 106 8.09 -6.45 -0.71
C GLU A 106 7.16 -7.55 -0.22
N GLU A 107 7.02 -8.62 -1.02
CA GLU A 107 6.23 -9.80 -0.65
C GLU A 107 6.80 -10.44 0.62
N PRO A 108 6.00 -10.58 1.69
CA PRO A 108 6.49 -11.14 2.93
C PRO A 108 6.76 -12.64 2.81
N THR A 109 7.90 -13.07 3.34
CA THR A 109 8.30 -14.49 3.37
C THR A 109 7.94 -15.11 4.71
N ALA A 110 7.05 -16.09 4.71
CA ALA A 110 6.70 -16.82 5.93
C ALA A 110 7.88 -17.71 6.41
N CYS A 111 8.20 -17.61 7.69
CA CYS A 111 9.23 -18.40 8.36
C CYS A 111 8.66 -19.48 9.29
N GLY A 112 7.34 -19.53 9.46
CA GLY A 112 6.65 -20.62 10.18
C GLY A 112 6.94 -20.70 11.68
N GLY A 113 7.47 -19.64 12.30
CA GLY A 113 7.82 -19.63 13.72
C GLY A 113 9.22 -20.22 14.00
N ALA A 114 10.17 -20.02 13.09
CA ALA A 114 11.55 -20.44 13.31
C ALA A 114 12.20 -19.65 14.45
N VAL A 115 12.93 -20.32 15.33
CA VAL A 115 13.63 -19.68 16.46
C VAL A 115 14.96 -19.12 15.99
N TRP A 116 15.13 -17.80 16.05
CA TRP A 116 16.32 -17.08 15.62
C TRP A 116 16.99 -16.39 16.82
N THR A 117 18.31 -16.23 16.76
CA THR A 117 19.08 -15.57 17.82
C THR A 117 19.31 -14.11 17.50
N VAL A 118 19.13 -13.24 18.50
CA VAL A 118 19.47 -11.82 18.39
C VAL A 118 20.98 -11.63 18.49
N VAL A 119 21.59 -11.11 17.42
CA VAL A 119 23.03 -10.83 17.34
C VAL A 119 23.25 -9.34 17.08
N ALA A 120 23.76 -8.64 18.09
CA ALA A 120 24.07 -7.21 18.03
C ALA A 120 25.12 -6.81 19.08
N ASN A 121 25.77 -5.66 18.89
CA ASN A 121 26.73 -5.08 19.84
C ASN A 121 26.07 -4.36 21.03
N GLY A 122 24.76 -4.49 21.19
CA GLY A 122 23.98 -3.84 22.23
C GLY A 122 22.51 -4.23 22.15
N ARG A 123 21.70 -3.72 23.09
CA ARG A 123 20.25 -3.98 23.13
C ARG A 123 19.59 -3.63 21.79
N VAL A 124 18.67 -4.48 21.36
CA VAL A 124 17.89 -4.33 20.13
C VAL A 124 16.47 -3.91 20.48
N ALA A 125 15.92 -2.96 19.71
CA ALA A 125 14.55 -2.50 19.90
C ALA A 125 13.56 -3.45 19.22
N VAL A 126 12.54 -3.86 19.96
CA VAL A 126 11.32 -4.48 19.44
C VAL A 126 10.28 -3.38 19.29
N ARG A 127 9.63 -3.30 18.12
CA ARG A 127 8.70 -2.23 17.76
C ARG A 127 7.27 -2.73 17.59
N GLU A 128 6.32 -1.81 17.66
CA GLU A 128 4.88 -2.10 17.45
C GLU A 128 4.52 -2.35 15.98
N GLY A 129 5.34 -1.86 15.05
CA GLY A 129 5.21 -1.98 13.59
C GLY A 129 6.56 -1.73 12.92
N MET A 130 6.65 -1.93 11.61
CA MET A 130 7.80 -1.57 10.80
C MET A 130 8.04 -0.06 10.91
N GLY A 131 9.15 0.37 11.52
CA GLY A 131 9.40 1.79 11.77
C GLY A 131 8.57 2.44 12.89
N GLY A 132 7.68 1.69 13.57
CA GLY A 132 6.84 2.18 14.67
C GLY A 132 7.59 2.44 15.98
N GLU A 133 6.88 2.81 17.05
CA GLU A 133 7.50 3.10 18.34
C GLU A 133 8.17 1.88 18.98
N CYS A 134 9.17 2.15 19.82
CA CYS A 134 9.87 1.11 20.56
C CYS A 134 8.97 0.59 21.69
N LYS A 135 8.54 -0.67 21.56
CA LYS A 135 7.73 -1.38 22.56
C LYS A 135 8.58 -1.89 23.73
N MET A 136 9.73 -2.48 23.43
CA MET A 136 10.65 -3.02 24.44
C MET A 136 12.08 -3.20 23.91
N TRP A 137 13.00 -3.50 24.82
CA TRP A 137 14.40 -3.81 24.50
C TRP A 137 14.69 -5.28 24.77
N ILE A 138 15.39 -5.92 23.83
CA ILE A 138 15.88 -7.29 23.96
C ILE A 138 17.42 -7.31 23.98
N GLN A 139 18.01 -8.21 24.75
CA GLN A 139 19.46 -8.34 24.85
C GLN A 139 20.02 -9.21 23.73
N PRO A 140 21.27 -8.98 23.27
CA PRO A 140 21.97 -9.93 22.43
C PRO A 140 22.04 -11.33 23.06
N GLY A 141 21.96 -12.36 22.23
CA GLY A 141 21.90 -13.76 22.65
C GLY A 141 20.50 -14.26 23.02
N ALA A 142 19.48 -13.40 23.05
CA ALA A 142 18.11 -13.83 23.24
C ALA A 142 17.58 -14.56 22.00
N GLU A 143 16.73 -15.55 22.23
CA GLU A 143 16.01 -16.27 21.18
C GLU A 143 14.63 -15.65 20.96
N VAL A 144 14.23 -15.53 19.69
CA VAL A 144 12.92 -15.00 19.28
C VAL A 144 12.34 -15.87 18.18
N GLU A 145 11.03 -16.07 18.24
CA GLU A 145 10.28 -16.76 17.20
C GLU A 145 9.99 -15.79 16.05
N VAL A 146 10.50 -16.09 14.86
CA VAL A 146 10.30 -15.31 13.64
C VAL A 146 9.23 -15.98 12.79
N HIS A 147 8.15 -15.25 12.54
CA HIS A 147 7.03 -15.75 11.75
C HIS A 147 7.09 -15.32 10.30
N MET A 148 7.63 -14.14 10.02
CA MET A 148 7.64 -13.56 8.68
C MET A 148 8.80 -12.57 8.52
N LEU A 149 9.34 -12.48 7.31
CA LEU A 149 10.24 -11.41 6.87
C LEU A 149 9.52 -10.50 5.89
N ALA A 150 9.66 -9.20 6.07
CA ALA A 150 9.07 -8.16 5.23
C ALA A 150 10.10 -7.04 5.06
N GLY A 151 10.80 -7.04 3.92
CA GLY A 151 11.93 -6.14 3.66
C GLY A 151 13.00 -6.22 4.76
N GLU A 152 13.34 -5.08 5.36
CA GLU A 152 14.32 -5.01 6.45
C GLU A 152 13.82 -5.52 7.81
N TRP A 153 12.56 -5.94 7.91
CA TRP A 153 11.91 -6.27 9.18
C TRP A 153 11.57 -7.75 9.28
N ALA A 154 11.67 -8.24 10.51
CA ALA A 154 11.20 -9.55 10.91
C ALA A 154 10.03 -9.35 11.88
N VAL A 155 8.92 -10.02 11.58
CA VAL A 155 7.76 -10.15 12.46
C VAL A 155 8.03 -11.28 13.42
N THR A 156 8.03 -10.96 14.71
CA THR A 156 8.25 -11.92 15.78
C THR A 156 7.04 -12.00 16.71
N SER A 157 7.04 -13.02 17.57
CA SER A 157 6.02 -13.17 18.61
C SER A 157 5.97 -11.98 19.58
N CYS A 158 7.06 -11.22 19.73
CA CYS A 158 7.13 -10.05 20.63
C CYS A 158 6.91 -8.69 19.93
N GLY A 159 7.10 -8.61 18.61
CA GLY A 159 6.84 -7.42 17.80
C GLY A 159 7.66 -7.40 16.51
N PHE A 160 8.08 -6.22 16.08
CA PHE A 160 8.88 -6.04 14.87
C PHE A 160 10.34 -5.76 15.22
N ILE A 161 11.26 -6.53 14.65
CA ILE A 161 12.71 -6.39 14.86
C ILE A 161 13.36 -6.21 13.48
N ARG A 162 14.43 -5.42 13.38
CA ARG A 162 15.18 -5.36 12.12
C ARG A 162 15.86 -6.71 11.86
N ALA A 163 15.61 -7.29 10.68
CA ALA A 163 16.07 -8.62 10.27
C ALA A 163 17.60 -8.76 10.37
N LYS A 164 18.36 -7.69 10.10
CA LYS A 164 19.83 -7.67 10.21
C LYS A 164 20.40 -8.03 11.60
N TYR A 165 19.59 -7.94 12.65
CA TYR A 165 20.00 -8.30 14.02
C TYR A 165 19.62 -9.72 14.39
N LEU A 166 19.07 -10.49 13.46
CA LEU A 166 18.62 -11.84 13.71
C LEU A 166 19.41 -12.80 12.82
N VAL A 167 19.82 -13.90 13.41
CA VAL A 167 20.50 -15.00 12.70
C VAL A 167 19.69 -16.25 12.95
N ALA A 168 19.34 -16.96 11.87
CA ALA A 168 18.68 -18.26 11.98
C ALA A 168 19.57 -19.21 12.78
N GLY A 169 18.98 -19.91 13.76
CA GLY A 169 19.69 -20.98 14.46
C GLY A 169 20.12 -22.03 13.44
N HIS A 170 21.41 -22.34 13.38
CA HIS A 170 21.87 -23.54 12.68
C HIS A 170 21.33 -24.75 13.46
N GLU A 171 20.50 -25.56 12.82
CA GLU A 171 20.32 -26.96 13.21
C GLU A 171 21.64 -27.74 13.07
#